data_AF-G5HJB5-F1
#
_entry.id   AF-G5HJB5-F1
#
_cell.length_a   1.000
_cell.length_b   1.000
_cell.length_c   1.000
_cell.angle_alpha   90.00
_cell.angle_beta   90.00
_cell.angle_gamma   90.00
#
_symmetry.space_group_name_H-M   'P 1'
#
loop_
_entity.id
_entity.type
_entity.pdbx_description
1 polymer ?
#
loop_
_entity_poly.entity_id
_entity_poly.type
_entity_poly.pdbx_seq_one_letter_code
_entity_poly.pdbx_strand_id
1 'polypeptide(L)'
;MNKQVYRQDMIAAVVIIMVGVAAFVLSLVMPGKASMFPKIVSSGLMVLGVLLIFDSIRKIRKDVPTDEEPARLGEFQSPVIVLALLILYVLAVIYIGFYISTPAMLVIYMYFMGIRNIKTILITTAVVMAFVYCLFTLQLGVPLPAGILG
;
A
#
# COMPACT_ATOMS: atom_id res chain seq x y z
N MET A 1 23.29 19.03 -10.16
CA MET A 1 23.04 17.63 -10.60
C MET A 1 23.12 16.70 -9.41
N ASN A 2 21.97 16.28 -8.84
CA ASN A 2 21.97 15.48 -7.63
C ASN A 2 21.81 13.98 -7.95
N LYS A 3 22.94 13.30 -8.26
CA LYS A 3 22.99 11.87 -8.62
C LYS A 3 22.38 10.93 -7.56
N GLN A 4 22.18 11.40 -6.33
CA GLN A 4 21.60 10.65 -5.22
C GLN A 4 20.10 10.33 -5.44
N VAL A 5 19.32 11.30 -5.95
CA VAL A 5 17.84 11.17 -6.09
C VAL A 5 17.48 10.14 -7.15
N TYR A 6 18.08 10.24 -8.34
CA TYR A 6 17.87 9.27 -9.41
C TYR A 6 18.30 7.85 -9.03
N ARG A 7 19.35 7.69 -8.19
CA ARG A 7 19.72 6.38 -7.65
C ARG A 7 18.65 5.82 -6.73
N GLN A 8 18.04 6.66 -5.90
CA GLN A 8 16.96 6.26 -4.99
C GLN A 8 15.70 5.86 -5.75
N ASP A 9 15.30 6.63 -6.77
CA ASP A 9 14.15 6.31 -7.63
C ASP A 9 14.36 5.00 -8.40
N MET A 10 15.59 4.77 -8.90
CA MET A 10 15.93 3.54 -9.60
C MET A 10 15.95 2.33 -8.65
N ILE A 11 16.49 2.48 -7.42
CA ILE A 11 16.46 1.43 -6.40
C ILE A 11 15.01 1.13 -5.98
N ALA A 12 14.19 2.16 -5.76
CA ALA A 12 12.78 2.01 -5.43
C ALA A 12 12.02 1.28 -6.54
N ALA A 13 12.22 1.66 -7.80
CA ALA A 13 11.60 0.99 -8.95
C ALA A 13 12.00 -0.50 -9.03
N VAL A 14 13.28 -0.82 -8.82
CA VAL A 14 13.76 -2.22 -8.82
C VAL A 14 13.14 -3.02 -7.67
N VAL A 15 13.06 -2.45 -6.46
CA VAL A 15 12.44 -3.12 -5.31
C VAL A 15 10.95 -3.34 -5.56
N ILE A 16 10.23 -2.34 -6.07
CA ILE A 16 8.79 -2.44 -6.41
C ILE A 16 8.55 -3.54 -7.44
N ILE A 17 9.38 -3.61 -8.49
CA ILE A 17 9.28 -4.67 -9.51
C ILE A 17 9.56 -6.04 -8.91
N MET A 18 10.61 -6.18 -8.09
CA MET A 18 10.95 -7.45 -7.43
C MET A 18 9.80 -7.95 -6.54
N VAL A 19 9.23 -7.07 -5.72
CA VAL A 19 8.08 -7.38 -4.85
C VAL A 19 6.86 -7.76 -5.69
N GLY A 20 6.60 -7.02 -6.78
CA GLY A 20 5.53 -7.33 -7.72
C GLY A 20 5.68 -8.72 -8.36
N VAL A 21 6.87 -9.07 -8.84
CA VAL A 21 7.18 -10.40 -9.40
C VAL A 21 6.97 -11.49 -8.35
N ALA A 22 7.52 -11.32 -7.15
CA ALA A 22 7.38 -12.29 -6.08
C ALA A 22 5.90 -12.53 -5.71
N ALA A 23 5.12 -11.45 -5.60
CA ALA A 23 3.68 -11.52 -5.35
C ALA A 23 2.92 -12.22 -6.48
N PHE A 24 3.29 -11.98 -7.75
CA PHE A 24 2.69 -12.64 -8.91
C PHE A 24 3.00 -14.15 -8.93
N VAL A 25 4.25 -14.54 -8.67
CA VAL A 25 4.64 -15.96 -8.62
C VAL A 25 3.93 -16.69 -7.48
N LEU A 26 3.87 -16.08 -6.29
CA LEU A 26 3.14 -16.66 -5.16
C LEU A 26 1.65 -16.81 -5.47
N SER A 27 1.09 -15.89 -6.25
CA SER A 27 -0.29 -15.95 -6.74
C SER A 27 -0.60 -17.14 -7.62
N LEU A 28 0.38 -17.63 -8.40
CA LEU A 28 0.20 -18.79 -9.28
C LEU A 28 -0.01 -20.09 -8.51
N VAL A 29 0.46 -20.14 -7.25
CA VAL A 29 0.32 -21.30 -6.35
C VAL A 29 -1.00 -21.26 -5.56
N MET A 30 -1.73 -20.13 -5.59
CA MET A 30 -2.98 -19.98 -4.84
C MET A 30 -4.19 -20.57 -5.60
N PRO A 31 -4.95 -21.50 -4.98
CA PRO A 31 -6.12 -22.08 -5.63
C PRO A 31 -7.29 -21.08 -5.76
N GLY A 32 -7.95 -21.10 -6.92
CA GLY A 32 -9.22 -20.41 -7.16
C GLY A 32 -9.14 -18.90 -7.44
N LYS A 33 -10.26 -18.19 -7.15
CA LYS A 33 -10.44 -16.75 -7.41
C LYS A 33 -9.54 -15.86 -6.55
N ALA A 34 -9.00 -16.37 -5.43
CA ALA A 34 -8.07 -15.67 -4.56
C ALA A 34 -6.78 -15.23 -5.29
N SER A 35 -6.40 -15.92 -6.37
CA SER A 35 -5.25 -15.53 -7.20
C SER A 35 -5.48 -14.29 -8.07
N MET A 36 -6.73 -13.82 -8.26
CA MET A 36 -6.97 -12.63 -9.08
C MET A 36 -6.44 -11.36 -8.41
N PHE A 37 -6.59 -11.24 -7.09
CA PHE A 37 -6.17 -10.02 -6.39
C PHE A 37 -4.66 -9.79 -6.44
N PRO A 38 -3.79 -10.76 -6.08
CA PRO A 38 -2.36 -10.54 -6.18
C PRO A 38 -1.91 -10.31 -7.63
N LYS A 39 -2.56 -10.94 -8.64
CA LYS A 39 -2.26 -10.70 -10.06
C LYS A 39 -2.57 -9.27 -10.50
N ILE A 40 -3.74 -8.74 -10.14
CA ILE A 40 -4.13 -7.36 -10.48
C ILE A 40 -3.18 -6.36 -9.80
N VAL A 41 -2.95 -6.52 -8.50
CA VAL A 41 -2.10 -5.60 -7.73
C VAL A 41 -0.64 -5.67 -8.21
N SER A 42 -0.08 -6.86 -8.41
CA SER A 42 1.28 -7.00 -8.94
C SER A 42 1.42 -6.45 -10.35
N SER A 43 0.42 -6.64 -11.22
CA SER A 43 0.43 -6.03 -12.56
C SER A 43 0.41 -4.50 -12.49
N GLY A 44 -0.38 -3.90 -11.58
CA GLY A 44 -0.40 -2.47 -11.34
C GLY A 44 0.95 -1.94 -10.82
N LEU A 45 1.56 -2.65 -9.85
CA LEU A 45 2.91 -2.32 -9.36
C LEU A 45 3.96 -2.39 -10.47
N MET A 46 3.90 -3.40 -11.34
CA MET A 46 4.79 -3.52 -12.49
C MET A 46 4.62 -2.34 -13.44
N VAL A 47 3.38 -1.95 -13.76
CA VAL A 47 3.10 -0.80 -14.62
C VAL A 47 3.63 0.49 -14.00
N LEU A 48 3.39 0.73 -12.71
CA LEU A 48 3.95 1.88 -11.99
C LEU A 48 5.48 1.87 -12.02
N GLY A 49 6.11 0.71 -11.79
CA GLY A 49 7.57 0.56 -11.87
C GLY A 49 8.13 0.91 -13.23
N VAL A 50 7.48 0.47 -14.31
CA VAL A 50 7.86 0.83 -15.69
C VAL A 50 7.68 2.32 -15.95
N LEU A 51 6.57 2.91 -15.50
CA LEU A 51 6.33 4.35 -15.64
C LEU A 51 7.38 5.19 -14.88
N LEU A 52 7.78 4.77 -13.68
CA LEU A 52 8.83 5.43 -12.90
C LEU A 52 10.19 5.37 -13.59
N ILE A 53 10.53 4.23 -14.20
CA ILE A 53 11.75 4.11 -15.01
C ILE A 53 11.68 5.06 -16.21
N PHE A 54 10.53 5.11 -16.89
CA PHE A 54 10.35 5.98 -18.04
C PHE A 54 10.45 7.46 -17.68
N ASP A 55 9.85 7.87 -16.56
CA ASP A 55 9.92 9.23 -16.04
C ASP A 55 11.35 9.58 -15.58
N SER A 56 12.04 8.66 -14.90
CA SER A 56 13.46 8.82 -14.54
C SER A 56 14.35 9.05 -15.76
N ILE A 57 14.21 8.22 -16.81
CA ILE A 57 14.99 8.37 -18.05
C ILE A 57 14.67 9.70 -18.74
N ARG A 58 13.39 10.09 -18.78
CA ARG A 58 12.94 11.35 -19.40
C ARG A 58 13.48 12.58 -18.68
N LYS A 59 13.48 12.56 -17.33
CA LYS A 59 14.00 13.65 -16.49
C LYS A 59 15.53 13.78 -16.60
N ILE A 60 16.26 12.65 -16.67
CA ILE A 60 17.71 12.64 -16.97
C ILE A 60 18.00 13.27 -18.35
N ARG A 61 17.18 12.96 -19.35
CA ARG A 61 17.41 13.39 -20.75
C ARG A 61 17.02 14.84 -21.02
N LYS A 62 16.14 15.44 -20.21
CA LYS A 62 15.67 16.82 -20.35
C LYS A 62 16.47 17.84 -19.53
N ASP A 63 17.49 17.40 -18.78
CA ASP A 63 18.33 18.25 -17.92
C ASP A 63 17.50 19.20 -17.03
N VAL A 64 16.31 18.74 -16.61
CA VAL A 64 15.41 19.53 -15.78
C VAL A 64 16.07 19.63 -14.41
N PRO A 65 16.39 20.85 -13.91
CA PRO A 65 16.87 20.99 -12.55
C PRO A 65 15.77 20.49 -11.60
N THR A 66 16.09 19.43 -10.88
CA THR A 66 15.27 18.91 -9.81
C THR A 66 15.50 19.79 -8.59
N ASP A 67 14.53 20.62 -8.23
CA ASP A 67 14.47 21.35 -6.94
C ASP A 67 14.08 20.43 -5.77
N GLU A 68 13.88 19.14 -6.04
CA GLU A 68 13.61 18.16 -5.00
C GLU A 68 14.93 17.84 -4.28
N GLU A 69 14.98 18.19 -2.99
CA GLU A 69 16.03 17.70 -2.09
C GLU A 69 16.14 16.18 -2.22
N PRO A 70 17.36 15.63 -2.22
CA PRO A 70 17.52 14.19 -2.24
C PRO A 70 16.80 13.64 -1.02
N ALA A 71 15.80 12.78 -1.24
CA ALA A 71 15.04 12.15 -0.18
C ALA A 71 16.06 11.62 0.84
N ARG A 72 16.22 12.35 1.94
CA ARG A 72 17.19 11.97 2.96
C ARG A 72 16.63 10.68 3.50
N LEU A 73 17.37 9.59 3.35
CA LEU A 73 17.03 8.30 3.96
C LEU A 73 16.85 8.39 5.49
N GLY A 74 17.11 9.57 6.11
CA GLY A 74 16.83 9.91 7.50
C GLY A 74 15.47 10.54 7.80
N GLU A 75 14.59 10.76 6.81
CA GLU A 75 13.20 11.23 7.01
C GLU A 75 12.15 10.14 6.80
N PHE A 76 12.57 8.89 6.57
CA PHE A 76 11.69 7.78 6.92
C PHE A 76 11.57 7.81 8.44
N GLN A 77 10.42 8.23 8.97
CA GLN A 77 10.01 7.87 10.34
C GLN A 77 10.45 6.43 10.53
N SER A 78 11.37 6.20 11.48
CA SER A 78 12.25 5.03 11.55
C SER A 78 11.54 3.80 10.96
N PRO A 79 12.09 3.11 9.95
CA PRO A 79 11.44 1.94 9.32
C PRO A 79 10.92 0.93 10.36
N VAL A 80 11.57 0.91 11.53
CA VAL A 80 11.19 0.16 12.73
C VAL A 80 9.81 0.56 13.27
N ILE A 81 9.48 1.86 13.34
CA ILE A 81 8.18 2.38 13.79
C ILE A 81 7.08 1.97 12.81
N VAL A 82 7.31 2.12 11.51
CA VAL A 82 6.35 1.70 10.47
C VAL A 82 6.14 0.19 10.53
N LEU A 83 7.23 -0.58 10.69
CA LEU A 83 7.17 -2.03 10.84
C LEU A 83 6.42 -2.43 12.12
N ALA A 84 6.67 -1.75 13.24
CA ALA A 84 5.98 -1.99 14.51
C ALA A 84 4.48 -1.69 14.42
N LEU A 85 4.08 -0.58 13.79
CA LEU A 85 2.69 -0.24 13.51
C LEU A 85 2.01 -1.28 12.62
N LEU A 86 2.72 -1.79 11.61
CA LEU A 86 2.23 -2.82 10.71
C LEU A 86 2.01 -4.14 11.46
N ILE A 87 2.98 -4.56 12.28
CA ILE A 87 2.84 -5.75 13.14
C ILE A 87 1.65 -5.58 14.09
N LEU A 88 1.51 -4.41 14.73
CA LEU A 88 0.40 -4.12 15.62
C LEU A 88 -0.96 -4.21 14.91
N TYR A 89 -1.05 -3.70 13.68
CA TYR A 89 -2.26 -3.81 12.87
C TYR A 89 -2.59 -5.26 12.52
N VAL A 90 -1.61 -6.06 12.11
CA VAL A 90 -1.80 -7.48 11.80
C VAL A 90 -2.32 -8.23 13.04
N LEU A 91 -1.73 -7.99 14.22
CA LEU A 91 -2.23 -8.56 15.47
C LEU A 91 -3.66 -8.12 15.76
N ALA A 92 -3.97 -6.83 15.61
CA ALA A 92 -5.34 -6.32 15.82
C ALA A 92 -6.36 -6.98 14.87
N VAL A 93 -6.01 -7.22 13.60
CA VAL A 93 -6.85 -7.93 12.63
C VAL A 93 -7.07 -9.39 13.05
N ILE A 94 -6.05 -10.08 13.56
CA ILE A 94 -6.17 -11.48 13.99
C ILE A 94 -7.07 -11.61 15.22
N TYR A 95 -6.90 -10.74 16.22
CA TYR A 95 -7.65 -10.83 17.48
C TYR A 95 -9.07 -10.25 17.39
N ILE A 96 -9.21 -9.06 16.80
CA ILE A 96 -10.46 -8.27 16.83
C ILE A 96 -11.27 -8.43 15.52
N GLY A 97 -10.62 -8.90 14.45
CA GLY A 97 -11.24 -9.07 13.16
C GLY A 97 -11.12 -7.84 12.27
N PHE A 98 -11.03 -8.08 10.97
CA PHE A 98 -10.86 -7.06 9.94
C PHE A 98 -11.94 -5.98 9.97
N TYR A 99 -13.19 -6.40 10.24
CA TYR A 99 -14.36 -5.53 10.19
C TYR A 99 -14.41 -4.50 11.33
N ILE A 100 -13.72 -4.75 12.44
CA ILE A 100 -13.68 -3.84 13.61
C ILE A 100 -12.35 -3.08 13.64
N SER A 101 -11.23 -3.75 13.35
CA SER A 101 -9.90 -3.13 13.40
C SER A 101 -9.70 -2.05 12.34
N THR A 102 -10.18 -2.28 11.11
CA THR A 102 -9.95 -1.38 9.98
C THR A 102 -10.69 -0.04 10.12
N PRO A 103 -12.00 -0.02 10.48
CA PRO A 103 -12.68 1.24 10.80
C PRO A 103 -12.04 1.99 11.96
N ALA A 104 -11.69 1.29 13.05
CA ALA A 104 -11.07 1.92 14.21
C ALA A 104 -9.74 2.59 13.83
N MET A 105 -8.90 1.90 13.06
CA MET A 105 -7.61 2.43 12.61
C MET A 105 -7.78 3.61 11.66
N LEU A 106 -8.74 3.55 10.71
CA LEU A 106 -9.09 4.68 9.83
C LEU A 106 -9.54 5.91 10.61
N VAL A 107 -10.43 5.74 11.60
CA VAL A 107 -10.92 6.84 12.44
C VAL A 107 -9.76 7.45 13.23
N ILE A 108 -8.90 6.62 13.85
CA ILE A 108 -7.71 7.09 14.59
C ILE A 108 -6.78 7.86 13.66
N TYR A 109 -6.50 7.35 12.46
CA TYR A 109 -5.61 7.99 11.50
C TYR A 109 -6.16 9.34 11.01
N MET A 110 -7.45 9.40 10.65
CA MET A 110 -8.09 10.65 10.23
C MET A 110 -8.11 11.68 11.36
N TYR A 111 -8.33 11.24 12.60
CA TYR A 111 -8.28 12.11 13.77
C TYR A 111 -6.87 12.64 14.04
N PHE A 112 -5.85 11.80 13.90
CA PHE A 112 -4.44 12.19 14.03
C PHE A 112 -4.02 13.17 12.92
N MET A 113 -4.56 12.99 11.72
CA MET A 113 -4.37 13.89 10.58
C MET A 113 -5.15 15.22 10.71
N GLY A 114 -5.88 15.44 11.81
CA GLY A 114 -6.59 16.68 12.10
C GLY A 114 -7.96 16.82 11.43
N ILE A 115 -8.45 15.78 10.75
CA ILE A 115 -9.78 15.77 10.13
C ILE A 115 -10.82 15.59 11.24
N ARG A 116 -11.47 16.67 11.67
CA ARG A 116 -12.51 16.65 12.73
C ARG A 116 -13.94 16.50 12.21
N ASN A 117 -14.13 16.46 10.89
CA ASN A 117 -15.44 16.33 10.28
C ASN A 117 -15.95 14.89 10.41
N ILE A 118 -16.78 14.63 11.42
CA ILE A 118 -17.38 13.30 11.71
C ILE A 118 -18.09 12.73 10.47
N LYS A 119 -18.77 13.57 9.68
CA LYS A 119 -19.41 13.15 8.42
C LYS A 119 -18.40 12.61 7.40
N THR A 120 -17.27 13.31 7.22
CA THR A 120 -16.20 12.87 6.31
C THR A 120 -15.56 11.59 6.81
N ILE A 121 -15.33 11.44 8.12
CA ILE A 121 -14.79 10.21 8.72
C ILE A 121 -15.73 9.03 8.46
N LEU A 122 -17.03 9.18 8.75
CA LEU A 122 -18.03 8.13 8.56
C LEU A 122 -18.18 7.75 7.08
N ILE A 123 -18.31 8.72 6.18
CA ILE A 123 -18.46 8.45 4.73
C ILE A 123 -17.21 7.74 4.20
N THR A 124 -16.02 8.23 4.54
CA THR A 124 -14.76 7.64 4.05
C THR A 124 -14.62 6.21 4.57
N THR A 125 -14.87 6.00 5.86
CA THR A 125 -14.79 4.68 6.48
C THR A 125 -15.80 3.72 5.87
N ALA A 126 -17.05 4.15 5.68
CA ALA A 126 -18.11 3.33 5.08
C ALA A 126 -17.80 2.99 3.62
N VAL A 127 -17.32 3.94 2.82
CA VAL A 127 -16.95 3.72 1.41
C VAL A 127 -15.78 2.74 1.31
N VAL A 128 -14.73 2.92 2.12
CA VAL A 128 -13.58 2.01 2.13
C VAL A 128 -14.00 0.61 2.54
N MET A 129 -14.79 0.47 3.61
CA MET A 129 -15.31 -0.82 4.07
C MET A 129 -16.19 -1.50 3.01
N ALA A 130 -17.11 -0.76 2.39
CA ALA A 130 -17.99 -1.27 1.34
C ALA A 130 -17.19 -1.70 0.11
N PHE A 131 -16.20 -0.91 -0.30
CA PHE A 131 -15.32 -1.24 -1.42
C PHE A 131 -14.51 -2.52 -1.16
N VAL A 132 -13.90 -2.62 0.03
CA VAL A 132 -13.14 -3.81 0.41
C VAL A 132 -14.05 -5.03 0.53
N TYR A 133 -15.23 -4.91 1.14
CA TYR A 133 -16.21 -6.00 1.19
C TYR A 133 -16.63 -6.46 -0.20
N CYS A 134 -16.91 -5.52 -1.11
CA CYS A 134 -17.28 -5.84 -2.48
C CYS A 134 -16.14 -6.56 -3.21
N LEU A 135 -14.91 -6.07 -3.11
CA LEU A 135 -13.76 -6.71 -3.76
C LEU A 135 -13.44 -8.08 -3.17
N PHE A 136 -13.35 -8.21 -1.85
CA PHE A 136 -12.85 -9.44 -1.23
C PHE A 136 -13.94 -10.47 -1.00
N THR A 137 -15.10 -10.04 -0.51
CA THR A 137 -16.19 -10.96 -0.19
C THR A 137 -17.01 -11.28 -1.44
N LEU A 138 -17.44 -10.28 -2.23
CA LEU A 138 -18.31 -10.52 -3.39
C LEU A 138 -17.53 -10.94 -4.64
N GLN A 139 -16.43 -10.27 -4.98
CA GLN A 139 -15.67 -10.55 -6.21
C GLN A 139 -14.77 -11.78 -6.04
N LEU A 140 -14.00 -11.83 -4.95
CA LEU A 140 -12.98 -12.85 -4.72
C LEU A 140 -13.50 -14.06 -3.94
N GLY A 141 -14.63 -13.93 -3.22
CA GLY A 141 -15.21 -15.00 -2.41
C GLY A 141 -14.34 -15.42 -1.23
N VAL A 142 -13.41 -14.55 -0.79
CA VAL A 142 -12.46 -14.85 0.28
C VAL A 142 -13.02 -14.32 1.60
N PRO A 143 -13.28 -15.19 2.59
CA PRO A 143 -13.69 -14.73 3.91
C PRO A 143 -12.53 -13.97 4.57
N LEU A 144 -12.76 -12.70 4.86
CA LEU A 144 -11.84 -11.88 5.66
C LEU A 144 -11.87 -12.35 7.12
N PRO A 145 -10.76 -12.22 7.87
CA PRO A 145 -10.70 -12.64 9.26
C PRO A 145 -11.78 -11.92 10.08
N ALA A 146 -12.75 -12.66 10.60
CA ALA A 146 -13.81 -12.11 11.45
C ALA A 146 -13.31 -11.82 12.88
N GLY A 147 -12.15 -12.35 13.25
CA GLY A 147 -11.57 -12.22 14.59
C GLY A 147 -12.17 -13.20 15.58
N ILE A 148 -11.80 -13.10 16.86
CA ILE A 148 -12.34 -13.95 17.93
C ILE A 148 -13.81 -13.60 18.26
N LEU A 149 -14.28 -12.43 17.78
CA LEU A 149 -15.65 -11.92 17.99
C LEU A 149 -16.61 -12.21 16.82
N GLY A 150 -16.21 -13.05 15.86
CA GLY A 150 -17.03 -13.39 14.68
C GLY A 150 -16.98 -14.86 14.32
#